data_AF-A0A8J2SL76-F1
#
_entry.id   AF-A0A8J2SL76-F1
#
_cell.length_a   1.000
_cell.length_b   1.000
_cell.length_c   1.000
_cell.angle_alpha   90.00
_cell.angle_beta   90.00
_cell.angle_gamma   90.00
#
_symmetry.space_group_name_H-M   'P 1'
#
loop_
_entity.id
_entity.type
_entity.pdbx_description
1 polymer ?
#
loop_
_entity_poly.entity_id
_entity_poly.type
_entity_poly.pdbx_seq_one_letter_code
_entity_poly.pdbx_strand_id
1 'polypeptide(L)'
;MATFDSDGPAWTATERTRRTVALNPPEALQDLLQLVASILSKILDNPGEEKYRSLKQSGRVCQQRLLGRPGGRELLASLGFKSDERADAISLANADDAKLRAALAWCASYKPPSPHVALVIRLPSGARLEAAFSTDETLRDVRAYADACAPKGAPYDLGQAGGIRYDDDAALDQAVSTLGPRAALIATAPGGPEAATRVWDAAREQARRDETAARAARADAERKRRLARLERKRANEETRANALRSFGTDREEKTEEVVRERSNRVAREARLAAQEARAARVAELRASAPDPRRARAPSPPTDGSMPTQ
;
A
#
# COMPACT_ATOMS: atom_id res chain seq x y z
N MET A 1 1.12 16.39 -6.94
CA MET A 1 0.96 15.90 -5.55
C MET A 1 -0.27 15.02 -5.54
N ALA A 2 -0.10 13.70 -5.40
CA ALA A 2 -1.24 12.79 -5.29
C ALA A 2 -1.74 12.82 -3.85
N THR A 3 -2.98 13.27 -3.66
CA THR A 3 -3.71 13.09 -2.41
C THR A 3 -4.01 11.60 -2.29
N PHE A 4 -3.27 10.91 -1.42
CA PHE A 4 -3.63 9.56 -1.02
C PHE A 4 -4.89 9.67 -0.17
N ASP A 5 -6.04 9.28 -0.72
CA ASP A 5 -7.26 9.04 0.05
C ASP A 5 -6.95 7.93 1.07
N SER A 6 -6.63 8.34 2.29
CA SER A 6 -6.41 7.46 3.44
C SER A 6 -7.71 7.21 4.21
N ASP A 7 -8.85 7.22 3.53
CA ASP A 7 -10.19 6.95 4.10
C ASP A 7 -10.41 5.45 4.35
N GLY A 8 -9.39 4.76 4.86
CA GLY A 8 -9.62 3.50 5.55
C GLY A 8 -10.38 3.79 6.85
N PRO A 9 -11.30 2.91 7.29
CA PRO A 9 -11.98 3.11 8.56
C PRO A 9 -10.92 3.24 9.66
N ALA A 10 -10.99 4.34 10.42
CA ALA A 10 -10.16 4.52 11.60
C ALA A 10 -10.24 3.24 12.44
N TRP A 11 -9.09 2.71 12.84
CA TRP A 11 -9.06 1.46 13.58
C TRP A 11 -9.98 1.53 14.79
N THR A 12 -10.76 0.46 14.98
CA THR A 12 -11.58 0.25 16.16
C THR A 12 -11.18 -1.08 16.80
N ALA A 13 -11.18 -1.12 18.13
CA ALA A 13 -10.99 -2.37 18.84
C ALA A 13 -12.08 -3.35 18.42
N THR A 14 -11.70 -4.61 18.16
CA THR A 14 -12.68 -5.64 17.83
C THR A 14 -13.70 -5.79 18.95
N GLU A 15 -14.92 -6.18 18.62
CA GLU A 15 -15.97 -6.37 19.62
C GLU A 15 -15.54 -7.37 20.70
N ARG A 16 -14.78 -8.40 20.30
CA ARG A 16 -14.10 -9.32 21.21
C ARG A 16 -13.19 -8.60 22.21
N THR A 17 -12.27 -7.77 21.71
CA THR A 17 -11.38 -6.99 22.56
C THR A 17 -12.18 -6.10 23.53
N ARG A 18 -13.19 -5.38 23.04
CA ARG A 18 -14.01 -4.48 23.86
C ARG A 18 -14.68 -5.22 25.01
N ARG A 19 -15.30 -6.37 24.75
CA ARG A 19 -16.03 -7.11 25.79
C ARG A 19 -15.12 -7.83 26.78
N THR A 20 -13.99 -8.38 26.31
CA THR A 20 -13.08 -9.11 27.21
C THR A 20 -12.28 -8.15 28.09
N VAL A 21 -11.90 -6.98 27.58
CA VAL A 21 -11.22 -5.94 28.39
C VAL A 21 -12.13 -5.39 29.49
N ALA A 22 -13.44 -5.27 29.24
CA ALA A 22 -14.44 -4.87 30.23
C ALA A 22 -14.58 -5.80 31.44
N LEU A 23 -14.06 -7.04 31.38
CA LEU A 23 -14.09 -7.98 32.51
C LEU A 23 -13.11 -7.59 33.63
N ASN A 24 -12.18 -6.67 33.37
CA ASN A 24 -11.25 -6.20 34.38
C ASN A 24 -11.98 -5.28 35.39
N PRO A 25 -11.65 -5.34 36.69
CA PRO A 25 -12.10 -4.31 37.62
C PRO A 25 -11.58 -2.94 37.20
N PRO A 26 -12.27 -1.83 37.54
CA PRO A 26 -11.98 -0.49 37.01
C PRO A 26 -10.51 -0.08 37.11
N GLU A 27 -9.86 -0.33 38.25
CA GLU A 27 -8.45 -0.01 38.47
C GLU A 27 -7.51 -0.82 37.56
N ALA A 28 -7.76 -2.13 37.42
CA ALA A 28 -6.95 -3.00 36.57
C ALA A 28 -7.18 -2.69 35.08
N LEU A 29 -8.40 -2.31 34.71
CA LEU A 29 -8.72 -1.84 33.36
C LEU A 29 -7.93 -0.58 33.02
N GLN A 30 -7.98 0.43 33.90
CA GLN A 30 -7.23 1.67 33.72
C GLN A 30 -5.72 1.39 33.61
N ASP A 31 -5.18 0.54 34.50
CA ASP A 31 -3.78 0.14 34.51
C ASP A 31 -3.35 -0.56 33.19
N LEU A 32 -4.19 -1.45 32.67
CA LEU A 32 -3.98 -2.14 31.38
C LEU A 32 -3.98 -1.14 30.22
N LEU A 33 -4.99 -0.27 30.14
CA LEU A 33 -5.12 0.71 29.05
C LEU A 33 -3.98 1.74 29.07
N GLN A 34 -3.55 2.18 30.26
CA GLN A 34 -2.40 3.06 30.41
C GLN A 34 -1.09 2.38 29.99
N LEU A 35 -0.91 1.11 30.34
CA LEU A 35 0.27 0.34 29.91
C LEU A 35 0.31 0.20 28.39
N VAL A 36 -0.81 -0.17 27.76
CA VAL A 36 -0.91 -0.26 26.31
C VAL A 36 -0.65 1.10 25.67
N ALA A 37 -1.28 2.17 26.17
CA ALA A 37 -1.05 3.52 25.66
C ALA A 37 0.44 3.92 25.75
N SER A 38 1.11 3.63 26.87
CA SER A 38 2.55 3.88 27.00
C SER A 38 3.40 3.15 25.97
N ILE A 39 3.06 1.89 25.66
CA ILE A 39 3.74 1.12 24.60
C ILE A 39 3.53 1.78 23.24
N LEU A 40 2.29 2.16 22.91
CA LEU A 40 1.96 2.77 21.61
C LEU A 40 2.63 4.15 21.45
N SER A 41 2.65 4.97 22.49
CA SER A 41 3.35 6.26 22.48
C SER A 41 4.84 6.08 22.20
N LYS A 42 5.52 5.13 22.87
CA LYS A 42 6.95 4.88 22.62
C LYS A 42 7.24 4.47 21.18
N ILE A 43 6.36 3.68 20.56
CA ILE A 43 6.50 3.29 19.15
C ILE A 43 6.33 4.49 18.22
N LEU A 44 5.33 5.35 18.49
CA LEU A 44 5.05 6.55 17.69
C LEU A 44 6.13 7.63 17.84
N ASP A 45 6.68 7.79 19.04
CA ASP A 45 7.74 8.76 19.31
C ASP A 45 9.09 8.31 18.72
N ASN A 46 9.28 6.99 18.52
CA ASN A 46 10.54 6.40 18.06
C ASN A 46 10.29 5.38 16.93
N PRO A 47 9.78 5.80 15.76
CA PRO A 47 9.35 4.87 14.72
C PRO A 47 10.50 4.04 14.14
N GLY A 48 11.74 4.51 14.18
CA GLY A 48 12.92 3.78 13.68
C GLY A 48 13.48 2.73 14.63
N GLU A 49 13.06 2.71 15.90
CA GLU A 49 13.66 1.84 16.92
C GLU A 49 12.86 0.54 17.10
N GLU A 50 13.35 -0.55 16.52
CA GLU A 50 12.70 -1.88 16.57
C GLU A 50 12.47 -2.39 18.00
N LYS A 51 13.32 -2.00 18.96
CA LYS A 51 13.21 -2.43 20.36
C LYS A 51 11.88 -2.05 21.01
N TYR A 52 11.23 -0.96 20.58
CA TYR A 52 9.92 -0.56 21.12
C TYR A 52 8.76 -1.32 20.48
N ARG A 53 8.99 -1.93 19.32
CA ARG A 53 8.00 -2.76 18.62
C ARG A 53 8.02 -4.22 19.09
N SER A 54 8.95 -4.58 19.98
CA SER A 54 9.10 -5.93 20.52
C SER A 54 8.96 -5.93 22.04
N LEU A 55 8.09 -6.79 22.56
CA LEU A 55 7.85 -6.96 23.99
C LEU A 55 8.33 -8.35 24.41
N LYS A 56 9.13 -8.44 25.46
CA LYS A 56 9.53 -9.73 26.03
C LYS A 56 8.34 -10.37 26.75
N GLN A 57 7.90 -11.53 26.29
CA GLN A 57 6.70 -12.20 26.79
C GLN A 57 6.89 -12.66 28.24
N SER A 58 8.02 -13.24 28.63
CA SER A 58 8.33 -13.60 30.03
C SER A 58 8.56 -12.42 30.97
N GLY A 59 8.60 -11.18 30.46
CA GLY A 59 8.78 -10.00 31.30
C GLY A 59 7.66 -9.89 32.34
N ARG A 60 8.01 -9.69 33.62
CA ARG A 60 7.03 -9.65 34.74
C ARG A 60 5.88 -8.69 34.49
N VAL A 61 6.18 -7.47 34.00
CA VAL A 61 5.16 -6.46 33.66
C VAL A 61 4.26 -6.96 32.52
N CYS A 62 4.85 -7.55 31.48
CA CYS A 62 4.10 -8.12 30.36
C CYS A 62 3.18 -9.25 30.84
N GLN A 63 3.67 -10.22 31.60
CA GLN A 63 2.86 -11.32 32.12
C GLN A 63 1.75 -10.85 33.06
N GLN A 64 2.08 -10.02 34.06
CA GLN A 64 1.13 -9.70 35.13
C GLN A 64 0.11 -8.62 34.73
N ARG A 65 0.55 -7.59 34.00
CA ARG A 65 -0.27 -6.40 33.73
C ARG A 65 -0.83 -6.34 32.32
N LEU A 66 -0.30 -7.13 31.38
CA LEU A 66 -0.74 -7.14 29.99
C LEU A 66 -1.37 -8.48 29.60
N LEU A 67 -0.59 -9.57 29.62
CA LEU A 67 -1.02 -10.88 29.13
C LEU A 67 -1.87 -11.68 30.12
N GLY A 68 -1.72 -11.40 31.41
CA GLY A 68 -2.51 -12.01 32.50
C GLY A 68 -3.81 -11.26 32.79
N ARG A 69 -4.06 -10.13 32.13
CA ARG A 69 -5.32 -9.39 32.22
C ARG A 69 -6.28 -9.86 31.12
N PRO A 70 -7.58 -10.08 31.42
CA PRO A 70 -8.60 -10.31 30.41
C PRO A 70 -8.52 -9.31 29.26
N GLY A 71 -8.46 -9.80 28.02
CA GLY A 71 -8.48 -9.00 26.80
C GLY A 71 -7.15 -8.33 26.43
N GLY A 72 -6.11 -8.40 27.26
CA GLY A 72 -4.82 -7.77 26.95
C GLY A 72 -4.12 -8.41 25.74
N ARG A 73 -4.22 -9.74 25.58
CA ARG A 73 -3.71 -10.45 24.40
C ARG A 73 -4.48 -10.09 23.14
N GLU A 74 -5.81 -10.11 23.22
CA GLU A 74 -6.71 -9.72 22.13
C GLU A 74 -6.49 -8.27 21.69
N LEU A 75 -6.23 -7.37 22.64
CA LEU A 75 -5.92 -5.98 22.36
C LEU A 75 -4.63 -5.85 21.55
N LEU A 76 -3.53 -6.47 21.98
CA LEU A 76 -2.28 -6.50 21.20
C LEU A 76 -2.48 -7.13 19.81
N ALA A 77 -3.16 -8.28 19.74
CA ALA A 77 -3.41 -8.97 18.48
C ALA A 77 -4.21 -8.09 17.49
N SER A 78 -5.23 -7.36 17.97
CA SER A 78 -6.02 -6.45 17.15
C SER A 78 -5.20 -5.26 16.60
N LEU A 79 -4.13 -4.88 17.31
CA LEU A 79 -3.17 -3.87 16.87
C LEU A 79 -2.17 -4.42 15.85
N GLY A 80 -2.08 -5.74 15.69
CA GLY A 80 -1.20 -6.41 14.73
C GLY A 80 0.07 -6.98 15.36
N PHE A 81 0.18 -6.95 16.69
CA PHE A 81 1.24 -7.68 17.39
C PHE A 81 1.04 -9.18 17.20
N LYS A 82 2.15 -9.89 17.00
CA LYS A 82 2.17 -11.34 16.87
C LYS A 82 3.03 -11.92 17.98
N SER A 83 2.52 -12.95 18.65
CA SER A 83 3.30 -13.71 19.62
C SER A 83 4.17 -14.71 18.88
N ASP A 84 5.46 -14.70 19.20
CA ASP A 84 6.44 -15.70 18.83
C ASP A 84 6.88 -16.43 20.10
N GLU A 85 6.26 -17.57 20.36
CA GLU A 85 6.54 -18.39 21.55
C GLU A 85 7.97 -18.94 21.56
N ARG A 86 8.59 -19.14 20.38
CA ARG A 86 9.97 -19.64 20.30
C ARG A 86 10.98 -18.57 20.69
N ALA A 87 10.70 -17.32 20.33
CA ALA A 87 11.55 -16.19 20.65
C ALA A 87 11.21 -15.52 22.00
N ASP A 88 10.17 -16.01 22.73
CA ASP A 88 9.64 -15.36 23.94
C ASP A 88 9.35 -13.86 23.70
N ALA A 89 8.81 -13.54 22.53
CA ALA A 89 8.63 -12.16 22.07
C ALA A 89 7.24 -11.93 21.48
N ILE A 90 6.70 -10.73 21.68
CA ILE A 90 5.49 -10.25 21.03
C ILE A 90 5.88 -9.02 20.21
N SER A 91 5.80 -9.10 18.89
CA SER A 91 6.36 -8.09 17.99
C SER A 91 5.34 -7.52 17.00
N LEU A 92 5.51 -6.25 16.67
CA LEU A 92 4.72 -5.53 15.66
C LEU A 92 5.58 -5.31 14.41
N ALA A 93 5.38 -6.14 13.38
CA ALA A 93 6.19 -6.09 12.16
C ALA A 93 6.00 -4.77 11.38
N ASN A 94 4.75 -4.34 11.20
CA ASN A 94 4.40 -3.12 10.50
C ASN A 94 3.63 -2.20 11.44
N ALA A 95 4.23 -1.06 11.81
CA ALA A 95 3.56 0.00 12.54
C ALA A 95 2.80 0.88 11.55
N ASP A 96 1.48 0.90 11.66
CA ASP A 96 0.61 1.83 10.95
C ASP A 96 0.29 2.97 11.93
N ASP A 97 0.92 4.13 11.74
CA ASP A 97 0.81 5.27 12.66
C ASP A 97 -0.64 5.75 12.84
N ALA A 98 -1.45 5.70 11.78
CA ALA A 98 -2.86 6.10 11.85
C ALA A 98 -3.64 5.13 12.74
N LYS A 99 -3.39 3.82 12.56
CA LYS A 99 -3.94 2.75 13.41
C LYS A 99 -3.53 2.91 14.87
N LEU A 100 -2.25 3.17 15.15
CA LEU A 100 -1.73 3.31 16.51
C LEU A 100 -2.28 4.56 17.21
N ARG A 101 -2.44 5.68 16.50
CA ARG A 101 -3.07 6.90 17.03
C ARG A 101 -4.56 6.71 17.33
N ALA A 102 -5.30 6.04 16.44
CA ALA A 102 -6.68 5.68 16.71
C ALA A 102 -6.81 4.77 17.95
N ALA A 103 -5.87 3.83 18.11
CA ALA A 103 -5.81 2.98 19.29
C ALA A 103 -5.49 3.72 20.59
N LEU A 104 -4.60 4.70 20.55
CA LEU A 104 -4.34 5.60 21.69
C LEU A 104 -5.60 6.38 22.07
N ALA A 105 -6.29 6.97 21.10
CA ALA A 105 -7.54 7.69 21.33
C ALA A 105 -8.62 6.79 21.92
N TRP A 106 -8.71 5.55 21.45
CA TRP A 106 -9.60 4.54 22.02
C TRP A 106 -9.23 4.21 23.47
N CYS A 107 -7.95 3.97 23.80
CA CYS A 107 -7.53 3.68 25.17
C CYS A 107 -7.89 4.82 26.14
N ALA A 108 -7.83 6.08 25.69
CA ALA A 108 -8.16 7.25 26.50
C ALA A 108 -9.68 7.48 26.68
N SER A 109 -10.49 7.08 25.70
CA SER A 109 -11.94 7.33 25.69
C SER A 109 -12.80 6.12 26.05
N TYR A 110 -12.20 4.93 26.11
CA TYR A 110 -12.92 3.69 26.36
C TYR A 110 -13.58 3.68 27.74
N LYS A 111 -14.89 3.45 27.74
CA LYS A 111 -15.69 3.21 28.94
C LYS A 111 -16.31 1.83 28.81
N PRO A 112 -16.11 0.93 29.79
CA PRO A 112 -16.76 -0.37 29.77
C PRO A 112 -18.28 -0.18 29.92
N PRO A 113 -19.10 -1.11 29.39
CA PRO A 113 -20.53 -1.12 29.68
C PRO A 113 -20.76 -1.20 31.19
N SER A 114 -21.72 -0.42 31.69
CA SER A 114 -22.08 -0.39 33.11
C SER A 114 -23.57 -0.09 33.25
N PRO A 115 -24.36 -0.93 33.95
CA PRO A 115 -23.96 -2.21 34.54
C PRO A 115 -23.69 -3.28 33.46
N HIS A 116 -22.84 -4.26 33.78
CA HIS A 116 -22.58 -5.40 32.89
C HIS A 116 -22.64 -6.74 33.62
N VAL A 117 -22.99 -7.78 32.88
CA VAL A 117 -22.93 -9.18 33.27
C VAL A 117 -21.72 -9.81 32.60
N ALA A 118 -20.80 -10.34 33.39
CA ALA A 118 -19.75 -11.20 32.86
C ALA A 118 -20.36 -12.57 32.52
N LEU A 119 -20.14 -13.08 31.32
CA LEU A 119 -20.56 -14.42 30.92
C LEU A 119 -19.35 -15.27 30.55
N VAL A 120 -19.45 -16.56 30.85
CA VAL A 120 -18.52 -17.58 30.37
C VAL A 120 -19.25 -18.46 29.37
N ILE A 121 -18.82 -18.47 28.12
CA ILE A 121 -19.43 -19.28 27.06
C ILE A 121 -18.46 -20.41 26.72
N ARG A 122 -18.88 -21.66 26.94
CA ARG A 122 -18.12 -22.84 26.51
C ARG A 122 -18.59 -23.24 25.12
N LEU A 123 -17.71 -23.09 24.14
CA LEU A 123 -17.97 -23.54 22.78
C LEU A 123 -17.94 -25.08 22.71
N PRO A 124 -18.61 -25.69 21.72
CA PRO A 124 -18.60 -27.14 21.54
C PRO A 124 -17.19 -27.71 21.29
N SER A 125 -16.27 -26.87 20.81
CA SER A 125 -14.84 -27.15 20.72
C SER A 125 -14.13 -27.37 22.06
N GLY A 126 -14.78 -27.08 23.19
CA GLY A 126 -14.16 -26.95 24.50
C GLY A 126 -13.51 -25.59 24.75
N ALA A 127 -13.43 -24.72 23.74
CA ALA A 127 -12.89 -23.38 23.90
C ALA A 127 -13.78 -22.56 24.85
N ARG A 128 -13.14 -21.80 25.73
CA ARG A 128 -13.81 -20.94 26.71
C ARG A 128 -13.71 -19.50 26.25
N LEU A 129 -14.87 -18.86 26.05
CA LEU A 129 -14.98 -17.43 25.82
C LEU A 129 -15.42 -16.74 27.11
N GLU A 130 -14.89 -15.56 27.35
CA GLU A 130 -15.32 -14.70 28.44
C GLU A 130 -15.55 -13.30 27.90
N ALA A 131 -16.71 -12.72 28.22
CA ALA A 131 -17.09 -11.39 27.76
C ALA A 131 -18.04 -10.71 28.75
N ALA A 132 -17.94 -9.39 28.83
CA ALA A 132 -18.93 -8.55 29.50
C ALA A 132 -20.04 -8.18 28.51
N PHE A 133 -21.27 -8.21 28.99
CA PHE A 133 -22.48 -7.82 28.27
C PHE A 133 -23.24 -6.77 29.08
N SER A 134 -23.79 -5.74 28.46
CA SER A 134 -24.71 -4.82 29.14
C SER A 134 -25.96 -5.55 29.59
N THR A 135 -26.65 -5.05 30.62
CA THR A 135 -27.83 -5.74 31.19
C THR A 135 -29.06 -5.75 30.28
N ASP A 136 -29.10 -4.84 29.31
CA ASP A 136 -30.12 -4.67 28.29
C ASP A 136 -29.84 -5.49 27.02
N GLU A 137 -28.64 -6.04 26.88
CA GLU A 137 -28.34 -6.98 25.79
C GLU A 137 -29.12 -8.29 25.97
N THR A 138 -29.34 -8.98 24.87
CA THR A 138 -30.13 -10.21 24.78
C THR A 138 -29.24 -11.43 24.59
N LEU A 139 -29.79 -12.64 24.76
CA LEU A 139 -29.08 -13.86 24.41
C LEU A 139 -28.76 -13.97 22.90
N ARG A 140 -29.53 -13.28 22.06
CA ARG A 140 -29.23 -13.09 20.64
C ARG A 140 -27.90 -12.35 20.43
N ASP A 141 -27.62 -11.31 21.22
CA ASP A 141 -26.34 -10.59 21.18
C ASP A 141 -25.18 -11.48 21.65
N VAL A 142 -25.44 -12.30 22.68
CA VAL A 142 -24.47 -13.32 23.16
C VAL A 142 -24.17 -14.34 22.07
N ARG A 143 -25.19 -14.80 21.33
CA ARG A 143 -25.04 -15.71 20.20
C ARG A 143 -24.23 -15.07 19.06
N ALA A 144 -24.57 -13.84 18.69
CA ALA A 144 -23.82 -13.09 17.67
C ALA A 144 -22.34 -12.92 18.04
N TYR A 145 -22.06 -12.65 19.32
CA TYR A 145 -20.70 -12.61 19.85
C TYR A 145 -19.98 -13.96 19.74
N ALA A 146 -20.64 -15.04 20.14
CA ALA A 146 -20.09 -16.39 20.07
C ALA A 146 -19.85 -16.82 18.61
N ASP A 147 -20.76 -16.49 17.68
CA ASP A 147 -20.63 -16.73 16.24
C ASP A 147 -19.43 -15.99 15.64
N ALA A 148 -19.19 -14.74 16.05
CA ALA A 148 -18.02 -13.97 15.62
C ALA A 148 -16.69 -14.57 16.13
N CYS A 149 -16.72 -15.34 17.21
CA CYS A 149 -15.56 -15.99 17.80
C CYS A 149 -15.39 -17.46 17.36
N ALA A 150 -16.48 -18.10 16.92
CA ALA A 150 -16.51 -19.48 16.46
C ALA A 150 -15.99 -19.61 15.00
N PRO A 151 -15.51 -20.80 14.58
CA PRO A 151 -15.35 -21.13 13.18
C PRO A 151 -16.67 -20.90 12.45
N LYS A 152 -16.61 -20.25 11.28
CA LYS A 152 -17.79 -19.91 10.49
C LYS A 152 -18.62 -21.16 10.18
N GLY A 153 -19.93 -21.06 10.42
CA GLY A 153 -20.91 -22.05 9.99
C GLY A 153 -21.06 -23.28 10.89
N ALA A 154 -20.46 -23.31 12.08
CA ALA A 154 -20.65 -24.43 13.01
C ALA A 154 -21.98 -24.24 13.79
N PRO A 155 -23.01 -25.09 13.59
CA PRO A 155 -24.27 -24.98 14.32
C PRO A 155 -24.09 -25.32 15.80
N TYR A 156 -24.75 -24.56 16.66
CA TYR A 156 -24.89 -24.85 18.09
C TYR A 156 -26.13 -24.15 18.66
N ASP A 157 -26.61 -24.71 19.76
CA ASP A 157 -27.65 -24.16 20.62
C ASP A 157 -27.00 -23.64 21.90
N LEU A 158 -27.48 -22.52 22.43
CA LEU A 158 -27.03 -22.00 23.71
C LEU A 158 -27.88 -22.59 24.84
N GLY A 159 -27.26 -22.88 25.97
CA GLY A 159 -27.96 -23.29 27.18
C GLY A 159 -27.18 -22.95 28.44
N GLN A 160 -27.82 -22.97 29.61
CA GLN A 160 -27.15 -22.87 30.90
C GLN A 160 -26.61 -24.23 31.36
N ALA A 161 -25.60 -24.21 32.23
CA ALA A 161 -25.06 -25.44 32.83
C ALA A 161 -26.10 -26.26 33.64
N GLY A 162 -27.27 -25.70 33.96
CA GLY A 162 -28.39 -26.38 34.61
C GLY A 162 -29.39 -27.07 33.68
N GLY A 163 -29.12 -27.13 32.36
CA GLY A 163 -29.96 -27.84 31.40
C GLY A 163 -31.05 -27.00 30.72
N ILE A 164 -31.18 -25.71 31.07
CA ILE A 164 -32.05 -24.77 30.33
C ILE A 164 -31.43 -24.53 28.94
N ARG A 165 -32.21 -24.77 27.88
CA ARG A 165 -31.81 -24.53 26.49
C ARG A 165 -32.54 -23.31 25.95
N TYR A 166 -31.87 -22.59 25.05
CA TYR A 166 -32.36 -21.42 24.33
C TYR A 166 -32.33 -21.74 22.84
N ASP A 167 -33.24 -22.59 22.40
CA ASP A 167 -33.33 -23.15 21.04
C ASP A 167 -34.32 -22.42 20.12
N ASP A 168 -35.22 -21.61 20.67
CA ASP A 168 -36.14 -20.77 19.90
C ASP A 168 -35.79 -19.26 19.91
N ASP A 169 -36.34 -18.53 18.94
CA ASP A 169 -36.08 -17.09 18.79
C ASP A 169 -36.60 -16.26 19.97
N ALA A 170 -37.70 -16.70 20.60
CA ALA A 170 -38.30 -15.98 21.73
C ALA A 170 -37.43 -16.07 22.99
N ALA A 171 -36.81 -17.22 23.23
CA ALA A 171 -35.85 -17.46 24.27
C ALA A 171 -34.57 -16.64 24.06
N LEU A 172 -34.15 -16.44 22.81
CA LEU A 172 -32.98 -15.62 22.48
C LEU A 172 -33.20 -14.12 22.71
N ASP A 173 -34.44 -13.65 22.70
CA ASP A 173 -34.78 -12.25 23.00
C ASP A 173 -34.80 -11.94 24.51
N GLN A 174 -34.58 -12.95 25.36
CA GLN A 174 -34.43 -12.75 26.80
C GLN A 174 -33.20 -11.90 27.13
N ALA A 175 -33.36 -10.91 28.01
CA ALA A 175 -32.27 -10.07 28.48
C ALA A 175 -31.24 -10.87 29.28
N VAL A 176 -29.95 -10.58 29.07
CA VAL A 176 -28.81 -11.22 29.75
C VAL A 176 -28.86 -11.02 31.26
N SER A 177 -29.47 -9.93 31.74
CA SER A 177 -29.68 -9.66 33.17
C SER A 177 -30.44 -10.77 33.91
N THR A 178 -31.20 -11.60 33.20
CA THR A 178 -31.94 -12.74 33.77
C THR A 178 -31.06 -13.94 34.14
N LEU A 179 -29.86 -14.05 33.57
CA LEU A 179 -28.97 -15.20 33.80
C LEU A 179 -28.26 -15.18 35.16
N GLY A 180 -28.30 -14.05 35.87
CA GLY A 180 -27.53 -13.80 37.09
C GLY A 180 -26.07 -13.42 36.80
N PRO A 181 -25.35 -12.88 37.81
CA PRO A 181 -23.97 -12.46 37.63
C PRO A 181 -23.06 -13.68 37.39
N ARG A 182 -22.18 -13.59 36.38
CA ARG A 182 -21.17 -14.64 36.07
C ARG A 182 -21.77 -15.97 35.59
N ALA A 183 -22.94 -15.93 34.97
CA ALA A 183 -23.57 -17.11 34.41
C ALA A 183 -22.66 -17.83 33.39
N ALA A 184 -22.70 -19.15 33.41
CA ALA A 184 -22.00 -20.00 32.46
C ALA A 184 -22.99 -20.54 31.42
N LEU A 185 -22.74 -20.19 30.17
CA LEU A 185 -23.45 -20.71 29.02
C LEU A 185 -22.61 -21.81 28.35
N ILE A 186 -23.30 -22.82 27.85
CA ILE A 186 -22.75 -23.95 27.12
C ILE A 186 -23.38 -23.90 25.73
N ALA A 187 -22.53 -23.79 24.72
CA ALA A 187 -22.92 -24.01 23.34
C ALA A 187 -22.83 -25.52 23.06
N THR A 188 -23.96 -26.15 22.77
CA THR A 188 -24.07 -27.57 22.45
C THR A 188 -24.37 -27.74 20.97
N ALA A 189 -23.60 -28.56 20.25
CA ALA A 189 -23.96 -28.84 18.86
C ALA A 189 -25.17 -29.80 18.79
N PRO A 190 -25.99 -29.69 17.75
CA PRO A 190 -27.03 -30.68 17.48
C PRO A 190 -26.39 -32.07 17.27
N GLY A 191 -26.95 -33.09 17.91
CA GLY A 191 -26.44 -34.46 17.83
C GLY A 191 -25.41 -34.87 18.89
N GLY A 192 -25.16 -34.03 19.90
CA GLY A 192 -24.31 -34.37 21.05
C GLY A 192 -22.82 -34.05 20.86
N PRO A 193 -21.98 -34.33 21.88
CA PRO A 193 -20.59 -33.86 21.95
C PRO A 193 -19.66 -34.46 20.88
N GLU A 194 -19.88 -35.71 20.47
CA GLU A 194 -19.09 -36.34 19.41
C GLU A 194 -19.38 -35.72 18.03
N ALA A 195 -20.66 -35.52 17.71
CA ALA A 195 -21.08 -34.84 16.48
C ALA A 195 -20.55 -33.41 16.46
N ALA A 196 -20.62 -32.72 17.60
CA ALA A 196 -20.04 -31.39 17.78
C ALA A 196 -18.56 -31.36 17.41
N THR A 197 -17.79 -32.28 17.97
CA THR A 197 -16.34 -32.33 17.75
C THR A 197 -16.02 -32.54 16.28
N ARG A 198 -16.71 -33.47 15.60
CA ARG A 198 -16.52 -33.71 14.15
C ARG A 198 -16.85 -32.50 13.29
N VAL A 199 -18.00 -31.84 13.54
CA VAL A 199 -18.42 -30.65 12.78
C VAL A 199 -17.43 -29.49 12.99
N TRP A 200 -16.98 -29.30 14.23
CA TRP A 200 -16.01 -28.25 14.56
C TRP A 200 -14.63 -28.52 14.00
N ASP A 201 -14.15 -29.76 14.05
CA ASP A 201 -12.87 -30.13 13.45
C ASP A 201 -12.92 -30.00 11.92
N ALA A 202 -14.02 -30.40 11.29
CA ALA A 202 -14.25 -30.17 9.86
C ALA A 202 -14.26 -28.68 9.52
N ALA A 203 -14.96 -27.84 10.31
CA ALA A 203 -15.00 -26.39 10.11
C ALA A 203 -13.63 -25.72 10.32
N ARG A 204 -12.86 -26.15 11.33
CA ARG A 204 -11.48 -25.67 11.54
C ARG A 204 -10.57 -26.07 10.40
N GLU A 205 -10.67 -27.31 9.94
CA GLU A 205 -9.84 -27.80 8.84
C GLU A 205 -10.19 -27.07 7.54
N GLN A 206 -11.48 -26.81 7.30
CA GLN A 206 -11.90 -25.95 6.20
C GLN A 206 -11.35 -24.54 6.33
N ALA A 207 -11.44 -23.92 7.51
CA ALA A 207 -10.88 -22.58 7.75
C ALA A 207 -9.35 -22.54 7.54
N ARG A 208 -8.62 -23.60 7.91
CA ARG A 208 -7.18 -23.72 7.61
C ARG A 208 -6.89 -23.84 6.12
N ARG A 209 -7.70 -24.61 5.39
CA ARG A 209 -7.60 -24.72 3.93
C ARG A 209 -7.87 -23.38 3.26
N ASP A 210 -8.91 -22.67 3.69
CA ASP A 210 -9.27 -21.35 3.18
C ASP A 210 -8.16 -20.32 3.49
N GLU A 211 -7.60 -20.33 4.69
CA GLU A 211 -6.49 -19.44 5.04
C GLU A 211 -5.23 -19.76 4.23
N THR A 212 -4.91 -21.04 4.04
CA THR A 212 -3.77 -21.49 3.22
C THR A 212 -3.95 -21.06 1.77
N ALA A 213 -5.14 -21.25 1.21
CA ALA A 213 -5.50 -20.80 -0.13
C ALA A 213 -5.41 -19.27 -0.25
N ALA A 214 -5.91 -18.52 0.74
CA ALA A 214 -5.81 -17.05 0.75
C ALA A 214 -4.36 -16.56 0.84
N ARG A 215 -3.51 -17.22 1.64
CA ARG A 215 -2.07 -16.91 1.72
C ARG A 215 -1.36 -17.19 0.38
N ALA A 216 -1.66 -18.33 -0.25
CA ALA A 216 -1.14 -18.65 -1.58
C ALA A 216 -1.57 -17.61 -2.63
N ALA A 217 -2.85 -17.23 -2.66
CA ALA A 217 -3.36 -16.20 -3.55
C ALA A 217 -2.69 -14.83 -3.35
N ARG A 218 -2.41 -14.43 -2.09
CA ARG A 218 -1.66 -13.19 -1.80
C ARG A 218 -0.22 -13.26 -2.30
N ALA A 219 0.46 -14.38 -2.09
CA ALA A 219 1.83 -14.59 -2.57
C ALA A 219 1.90 -14.54 -4.11
N ASP A 220 0.93 -15.15 -4.79
CA ASP A 220 0.82 -15.10 -6.26
C ASP A 220 0.54 -13.68 -6.76
N ALA A 221 -0.35 -12.94 -6.09
CA ALA A 221 -0.62 -11.54 -6.42
C ALA A 221 0.63 -10.66 -6.24
N GLU A 222 1.40 -10.87 -5.18
CA GLU A 222 2.67 -10.17 -4.96
C GLU A 222 3.72 -10.52 -6.03
N ARG A 223 3.84 -11.81 -6.38
CA ARG A 223 4.71 -12.28 -7.47
C ARG A 223 4.34 -11.62 -8.80
N LYS A 224 3.04 -11.56 -9.14
CA LYS A 224 2.54 -10.87 -10.35
C LYS A 224 2.88 -9.37 -10.33
N ARG A 225 2.68 -8.67 -9.19
CA ARG A 225 3.06 -7.26 -9.04
C ARG A 225 4.56 -7.04 -9.23
N ARG A 226 5.39 -7.93 -8.69
CA ARG A 226 6.85 -7.87 -8.84
C ARG A 226 7.27 -8.06 -10.31
N LEU A 227 6.68 -9.02 -11.01
CA LEU A 227 6.94 -9.23 -12.45
C LEU A 227 6.52 -8.02 -13.28
N ALA A 228 5.31 -7.49 -13.06
CA ALA A 228 4.85 -6.28 -13.75
C ALA A 228 5.75 -5.05 -13.50
N ARG A 229 6.31 -4.92 -12.29
CA ARG A 229 7.28 -3.85 -11.97
C ARG A 229 8.59 -4.01 -12.74
N LEU A 230 9.07 -5.24 -12.91
CA LEU A 230 10.27 -5.53 -13.69
C LEU A 230 10.04 -5.30 -15.19
N GLU A 231 8.89 -5.70 -15.72
CA GLU A 231 8.51 -5.43 -17.12
C GLU A 231 8.42 -3.93 -17.40
N ARG A 232 7.75 -3.16 -16.53
CA ARG A 232 7.73 -1.69 -16.65
C ARG A 232 9.11 -1.08 -16.60
N LYS A 233 10.00 -1.59 -15.72
CA LYS A 233 11.39 -1.12 -15.66
C LYS A 233 12.13 -1.39 -16.96
N ARG A 234 12.00 -2.59 -17.54
CA ARG A 234 12.60 -2.96 -18.83
C ARG A 234 12.06 -2.09 -19.97
N ALA A 235 10.74 -1.88 -20.05
CA ALA A 235 10.13 -1.03 -21.07
C ALA A 235 10.63 0.43 -20.97
N ASN A 236 10.77 0.95 -19.76
CA ASN A 236 11.34 2.28 -19.53
C ASN A 236 12.82 2.37 -19.93
N GLU A 237 13.62 1.33 -19.62
CA GLU A 237 15.02 1.24 -20.03
C GLU A 237 15.16 1.18 -21.56
N GLU A 238 14.31 0.40 -22.23
CA GLU A 238 14.27 0.31 -23.69
C GLU A 238 13.86 1.62 -24.35
N THR A 239 12.84 2.30 -23.81
CA THR A 239 12.42 3.62 -24.28
C THR A 239 13.53 4.65 -24.11
N ARG A 240 14.24 4.62 -22.97
CA ARG A 240 15.40 5.47 -22.72
C ARG A 240 16.55 5.16 -23.70
N ALA A 241 16.82 3.89 -23.97
CA ALA A 241 17.84 3.48 -24.92
C ALA A 241 17.48 3.92 -26.35
N ASN A 242 16.22 3.81 -26.76
CA ASN A 242 15.72 4.30 -28.03
C ASN A 242 15.87 5.82 -28.17
N ALA A 243 15.52 6.58 -27.13
CA ALA A 243 15.70 8.03 -27.12
C ALA A 243 17.19 8.42 -27.24
N LEU A 244 18.08 7.72 -26.54
CA LEU A 244 19.52 7.98 -26.66
C LEU A 244 20.06 7.65 -28.06
N ARG A 245 19.54 6.60 -28.71
CA ARG A 245 19.89 6.26 -30.09
C ARG A 245 19.43 7.34 -31.08
N SER A 246 18.21 7.87 -30.93
CA SER A 246 17.72 8.94 -31.82
C SER A 246 18.52 10.23 -31.68
N PHE A 247 18.95 10.60 -30.46
CA PHE A 247 19.86 11.74 -30.30
C PHE A 247 21.23 11.51 -30.94
N GLY A 248 21.69 10.26 -31.01
CA GLY A 248 22.92 9.88 -31.71
C GLY A 248 22.79 10.13 -33.22
N THR A 249 21.71 9.65 -33.83
CA THR A 249 21.45 9.85 -35.26
C THR A 249 21.27 11.32 -35.62
N ASP A 250 20.55 12.09 -34.79
CA ASP A 250 20.36 13.53 -35.03
C ASP A 250 21.70 14.29 -34.98
N ARG A 251 22.62 13.86 -34.11
CA ARG A 251 23.95 14.46 -34.00
C ARG A 251 24.82 14.13 -35.21
N GLU A 252 24.76 12.90 -35.69
CA GLU A 252 25.44 12.45 -36.91
C GLU A 252 24.91 13.21 -38.14
N GLU A 253 23.59 13.29 -38.31
CA GLU A 253 22.94 14.03 -39.40
C GLU A 253 23.32 15.51 -39.38
N LYS A 254 23.34 16.14 -38.19
CA LYS A 254 23.80 17.52 -38.05
C LYS A 254 25.28 17.69 -38.38
N THR A 255 26.15 16.74 -38.02
CA THR A 255 27.55 16.79 -38.44
C THR A 255 27.71 16.63 -39.94
N GLU A 256 26.95 15.74 -40.57
CA GLU A 256 26.94 15.57 -42.03
C GLU A 256 26.42 16.83 -42.73
N GLU A 257 25.38 17.46 -42.20
CA GLU A 257 24.84 18.73 -42.70
C GLU A 257 25.90 19.84 -42.65
N VAL A 258 26.58 20.01 -41.51
CA VAL A 258 27.67 20.99 -41.37
C VAL A 258 28.82 20.71 -42.34
N VAL A 259 29.19 19.44 -42.54
CA VAL A 259 30.22 19.05 -43.52
C VAL A 259 29.75 19.38 -44.95
N ARG A 260 28.49 19.09 -45.28
CA ARG A 260 27.88 19.36 -46.58
C ARG A 260 27.81 20.87 -46.86
N GLU A 261 27.39 21.66 -45.89
CA GLU A 261 27.38 23.13 -45.97
C GLU A 261 28.78 23.70 -46.17
N ARG A 262 29.78 23.21 -45.40
CA ARG A 262 31.17 23.61 -45.55
C ARG A 262 31.71 23.28 -46.94
N SER A 263 31.42 22.08 -47.45
CA SER A 263 31.82 21.65 -48.80
C SER A 263 31.16 22.52 -49.88
N ASN A 264 29.86 22.81 -49.74
CA ASN A 264 29.13 23.70 -50.64
C ASN A 264 29.70 25.12 -50.63
N ARG A 265 30.10 25.63 -49.45
CA ARG A 265 30.73 26.96 -49.32
C ARG A 265 32.06 27.02 -50.07
N VAL A 266 32.93 26.03 -49.86
CA VAL A 266 34.23 25.93 -50.56
C VAL A 266 34.03 25.83 -52.08
N ALA A 267 33.07 25.02 -52.54
CA ALA A 267 32.76 24.91 -53.96
C ALA A 267 32.25 26.25 -54.56
N ARG A 268 31.46 27.01 -53.79
CA ARG A 268 30.96 28.33 -54.19
C ARG A 268 32.09 29.37 -54.25
N GLU A 269 32.95 29.42 -53.25
CA GLU A 269 34.15 30.26 -53.22
C GLU A 269 35.08 29.95 -54.41
N ALA A 270 35.31 28.66 -54.70
CA ALA A 270 36.12 28.24 -55.85
C ALA A 270 35.50 28.65 -57.20
N ARG A 271 34.17 28.58 -57.35
CA ARG A 271 33.47 29.05 -58.56
C ARG A 271 33.61 30.56 -58.74
N LEU A 272 33.49 31.33 -57.67
CA LEU A 272 33.68 32.79 -57.70
C LEU A 272 35.12 33.14 -58.08
N ALA A 273 36.12 32.52 -57.45
CA ALA A 273 37.53 32.72 -57.79
C ALA A 273 37.83 32.35 -59.25
N ALA A 274 37.25 31.27 -59.76
CA ALA A 274 37.39 30.89 -61.17
C ALA A 274 36.73 31.89 -62.13
N GLN A 275 35.59 32.48 -61.76
CA GLN A 275 34.96 33.57 -62.52
C GLN A 275 35.82 34.82 -62.51
N GLU A 276 36.37 35.22 -61.36
CA GLU A 276 37.28 36.37 -61.23
C GLU A 276 38.55 36.16 -62.07
N ALA A 277 39.17 34.98 -62.00
CA ALA A 277 40.34 34.65 -62.81
C ALA A 277 40.03 34.68 -64.33
N ARG A 278 38.85 34.18 -64.74
CA ARG A 278 38.39 34.31 -66.14
C ARG A 278 38.19 35.77 -66.53
N ALA A 279 37.56 36.57 -65.68
CA ALA A 279 37.33 37.99 -65.93
C ALA A 279 38.65 38.76 -66.05
N ALA A 280 39.62 38.50 -65.16
CA ALA A 280 40.96 39.08 -65.22
C ALA A 280 41.68 38.72 -66.52
N ARG A 281 41.61 37.45 -66.95
CA ARG A 281 42.21 36.99 -68.20
C ARG A 281 41.56 37.61 -69.43
N VAL A 282 40.23 37.78 -69.41
CA VAL A 282 39.51 38.51 -70.46
C VAL A 282 39.91 39.99 -70.48
N ALA A 283 40.08 40.63 -69.32
CA ALA A 283 40.54 42.01 -69.23
C ALA A 283 41.97 42.19 -69.77
N GLU A 284 42.88 41.26 -69.44
CA GLU A 284 44.26 41.23 -69.94
C GLU A 284 44.32 41.02 -71.47
N LEU A 285 43.52 40.09 -72.00
CA LEU A 285 43.35 39.91 -73.44
C LEU A 285 42.79 41.17 -74.12
N ARG A 286 41.86 41.88 -73.47
CA ARG A 286 41.29 43.13 -73.98
C ARG A 286 42.27 44.30 -73.94
N ALA A 287 43.17 44.34 -72.95
CA ALA A 287 44.24 45.32 -72.86
C ALA A 287 45.38 45.05 -73.86
N SER A 288 45.64 43.77 -74.16
CA SER A 288 46.64 43.33 -75.14
C SER A 288 46.11 43.31 -76.58
N ALA A 289 44.80 43.41 -76.76
CA ALA A 289 44.20 43.53 -78.07
C ALA A 289 44.69 44.83 -78.72
N PRO A 290 45.28 44.78 -79.92
CA PRO A 290 45.76 45.98 -80.60
C PRO A 290 44.60 46.95 -80.74
N ASP A 291 44.78 48.17 -80.21
CA ASP A 291 43.79 49.23 -80.28
C ASP A 291 43.31 49.37 -81.73
N PRO A 292 42.05 49.03 -82.05
CA PRO A 292 41.56 49.09 -83.42
C PRO A 292 41.58 50.53 -83.97
N ARG A 293 41.87 51.54 -83.14
CA ARG A 293 42.09 52.93 -83.56
C ARG A 293 43.52 53.23 -84.03
N ARG A 294 44.52 52.41 -83.69
CA ARG A 294 45.91 52.54 -84.20
C ARG A 294 46.12 52.01 -85.62
N ALA A 295 45.12 51.32 -86.19
CA ALA A 295 45.10 50.88 -87.59
C ALA A 295 44.17 51.72 -88.49
N ARG A 296 43.74 52.91 -88.04
CA ARG A 296 43.18 53.92 -88.95
C ARG A 296 44.27 54.96 -89.22
N ALA A 297 44.97 54.77 -90.33
CA ALA A 297 45.67 55.86 -91.00
C ALA A 297 44.67 57.03 -91.18
N PRO A 298 45.12 58.29 -91.04
CA PRO A 298 44.31 59.44 -91.40
C PRO A 298 43.95 59.33 -92.88
N SER A 299 42.67 59.09 -93.17
CA SER A 299 42.16 59.29 -94.52
C SER A 299 42.40 60.76 -94.92
N PRO A 300 42.86 61.01 -96.15
CA PRO A 300 43.17 62.35 -96.63
C PRO A 300 41.91 63.24 -96.63
N PRO A 301 42.08 64.58 -96.56
CA PRO A 301 40.99 65.51 -96.69
C PRO A 301 40.36 65.37 -98.08
N THR A 302 39.16 64.81 -98.15
CA THR A 302 38.29 64.99 -99.33
C THR A 302 37.66 66.36 -99.22
N ASP A 303 38.32 67.27 -99.93
CA ASP A 303 37.82 68.54 -100.38
C ASP A 303 36.63 68.33 -101.33
N GLY A 304 35.70 69.29 -101.33
CA GLY A 304 34.85 69.55 -102.50
C GLY A 304 33.42 68.98 -102.49
N SER A 305 32.49 69.94 -102.42
CA SER A 305 31.26 70.02 -103.25
C SER A 305 29.92 69.60 -102.64
N MET A 306 29.24 70.63 -102.12
CA MET A 306 27.86 71.05 -102.47
C MET A 306 27.47 70.70 -103.95
N PRO A 307 26.20 70.65 -104.40
CA PRO A 307 25.01 71.34 -103.87
C PRO A 307 23.66 70.55 -103.98
N THR A 308 22.56 71.17 -103.49
CA THR A 308 21.17 71.20 -104.04
C THR A 308 20.47 69.89 -104.45
N GLN A 309 19.23 69.61 -104.07
CA GLN A 309 18.04 70.47 -103.98
C GLN A 309 17.16 70.09 -102.78
#